data_AF-A0A399IH82-F1
#
_entry.id   AF-A0A399IH82-F1
#
_cell.length_a   1.000
_cell.length_b   1.000
_cell.length_c   1.000
_cell.angle_alpha   90.00
_cell.angle_beta   90.00
_cell.angle_gamma   90.00
#
_symmetry.space_group_name_H-M   'P 1'
#
loop_
_entity.id
_entity.type
_entity.pdbx_description
1 polymer ?
#
loop_
_entity_poly.entity_id
_entity_poly.type
_entity_poly.pdbx_seq_one_letter_code
_entity_poly.pdbx_strand_id
1 'polypeptide(L)' 'MRYYGKSIGNNRAAVVRCESITDKLKAIRNLQQRTGNKKLFEGQREKLMKELSQIRREI' A
#
# COMPACT_ATOMS: atom_id res chain seq x y z
N MET A 1 -23.84 26.15 -9.79
CA MET A 1 -22.95 25.33 -8.93
C MET A 1 -22.86 23.92 -9.52
N ARG A 2 -21.72 23.54 -10.11
CA ARG A 2 -21.45 22.16 -10.53
C ARG A 2 -20.34 21.59 -9.63
N TYR A 3 -20.71 20.83 -8.62
CA TYR A 3 -19.77 20.15 -7.72
C TYR A 3 -19.30 18.84 -8.37
N TYR A 4 -18.27 18.91 -9.22
CA TYR A 4 -17.53 17.72 -9.70
C TYR A 4 -16.12 17.60 -9.10
N GLY A 5 -15.85 18.26 -7.96
CA GLY A 5 -14.51 18.33 -7.37
C GLY A 5 -14.14 17.23 -6.37
N LYS A 6 -15.11 16.47 -5.84
CA LYS A 6 -14.86 15.64 -4.63
C LYS A 6 -14.36 14.21 -4.94
N SER A 7 -14.74 13.64 -6.09
CA SER A 7 -14.43 12.25 -6.41
C SER A 7 -13.02 12.04 -7.01
N ILE A 8 -12.46 13.05 -7.68
CA ILE A 8 -11.13 12.95 -8.32
C ILE A 8 -9.99 13.05 -7.28
N GLY A 9 -10.18 13.84 -6.22
CA GLY A 9 -9.17 14.04 -5.16
C GLY A 9 -8.96 12.80 -4.28
N ASN A 10 -10.05 12.09 -3.93
CA ASN A 10 -9.98 10.88 -3.10
C ASN A 10 -9.25 9.73 -3.81
N ASN A 11 -9.51 9.54 -5.12
CA ASN A 11 -8.86 8.49 -5.89
C ASN A 11 -7.37 8.74 -6.07
N ARG A 12 -6.95 10.00 -6.27
CA ARG A 12 -5.52 10.33 -6.39
C ARG A 12 -4.77 10.08 -5.08
N ALA A 13 -5.35 10.44 -3.93
CA ALA A 13 -4.75 10.15 -2.62
C ALA A 13 -4.70 8.64 -2.32
N ALA A 14 -5.73 7.88 -2.70
CA ALA A 14 -5.76 6.43 -2.56
C ALA A 14 -4.73 5.73 -3.46
N VAL A 15 -4.52 6.20 -4.69
CA VAL A 15 -3.48 5.71 -5.61
C VAL A 15 -2.08 5.96 -5.04
N VAL A 16 -1.79 7.17 -4.55
CA VAL A 16 -0.49 7.50 -3.92
C VAL A 16 -0.24 6.62 -2.69
N ARG A 17 -1.27 6.36 -1.87
CA ARG A 17 -1.16 5.43 -0.74
C ARG A 17 -0.88 3.99 -1.20
N CYS A 18 -1.54 3.52 -2.26
CA CYS A 18 -1.27 2.20 -2.86
C CYS A 18 0.17 2.05 -3.34
N GLU A 19 0.71 3.07 -4.02
CA GLU A 19 2.09 3.07 -4.52
C GLU A 19 3.08 3.00 -3.35
N SER A 20 2.90 3.86 -2.32
CA SER A 20 3.74 3.87 -1.13
C SER A 20 3.76 2.51 -0.41
N ILE A 21 2.60 1.87 -0.24
CA ILE A 21 2.50 0.55 0.39
C ILE A 21 3.19 -0.52 -0.45
N THR A 22 3.01 -0.47 -1.77
CA THR A 22 3.64 -1.42 -2.70
C THR A 22 5.16 -1.34 -2.63
N ASP A 23 5.73 -0.15 -2.53
CA ASP A 23 7.17 0.02 -2.41
C ASP A 23 7.72 -0.46 -1.05
N LYS A 24 6.99 -0.24 0.05
CA LYS A 24 7.34 -0.82 1.36
C LYS A 24 7.33 -2.35 1.32
N LEU A 25 6.37 -2.96 0.63
CA LEU A 25 6.29 -4.41 0.45
C LEU A 25 7.47 -4.95 -0.39
N LYS A 26 7.90 -4.24 -1.44
CA LYS A 26 9.11 -4.58 -2.20
C LYS A 26 10.36 -4.48 -1.32
N ALA A 27 10.48 -3.43 -0.52
CA ALA A 27 11.61 -3.26 0.39
C ALA A 27 11.70 -4.41 1.41
N ILE A 28 10.58 -4.80 2.01
CA ILE A 28 10.51 -5.96 2.91
C ILE A 28 10.95 -7.23 2.17
N ARG A 29 10.43 -7.50 0.97
CA ARG A 29 10.84 -8.67 0.18
C ARG A 29 12.34 -8.68 -0.12
N ASN A 30 12.90 -7.53 -0.50
CA ASN A 30 14.32 -7.40 -0.78
C ASN A 30 15.16 -7.68 0.48
N LEU A 31 14.74 -7.19 1.64
CA LEU A 31 15.41 -7.46 2.92
C LEU A 31 15.31 -8.95 3.31
N GLN A 32 14.15 -9.58 3.14
CA GLN A 32 13.96 -11.00 3.38
C GLN A 32 14.86 -11.86 2.48
N GLN A 33 15.01 -11.48 1.21
CA GLN A 33 15.91 -12.16 0.26
C GLN A 33 17.38 -11.97 0.63
N ARG A 34 17.79 -10.73 0.95
CA ARG A 34 19.19 -10.42 1.33
C ARG A 34 19.62 -11.09 2.63
N THR A 35 18.69 -11.22 3.58
CA THR A 35 18.99 -11.83 4.90
C THR A 35 18.74 -13.34 4.94
N GLY A 36 18.11 -13.91 3.90
CA GLY A 36 17.63 -15.30 3.92
C GLY A 36 16.48 -15.57 4.91
N ASN A 37 16.04 -14.55 5.66
CA ASN A 37 15.01 -14.70 6.67
C ASN A 37 13.63 -14.30 6.10
N LYS A 38 12.85 -15.29 5.65
CA LYS A 38 11.50 -15.10 5.11
C LYS A 38 10.48 -14.57 6.13
N LYS A 39 10.75 -14.71 7.42
CA LYS A 39 9.88 -14.21 8.51
C LYS A 39 10.21 -12.79 8.94
N LEU A 40 11.31 -12.23 8.43
CA LEU A 40 11.72 -10.86 8.73
C LEU A 40 10.61 -9.88 8.29
N PHE A 41 10.09 -9.09 9.23
CA PHE A 41 8.99 -8.14 8.99
C PHE A 41 7.67 -8.78 8.50
N GLU A 42 7.41 -10.06 8.76
CA GLU A 42 6.17 -10.75 8.35
C GLU A 42 4.91 -10.04 8.86
N GLY A 43 4.86 -9.68 10.15
CA GLY A 43 3.72 -8.94 10.70
C GLY A 43 3.52 -7.54 10.09
N GLN A 44 4.59 -6.86 9.68
CA GLN A 44 4.48 -5.58 8.96
C GLN A 44 3.99 -5.79 7.53
N ARG A 45 4.49 -6.82 6.84
CA ARG A 45 4.03 -7.22 5.51
C ARG A 45 2.53 -7.53 5.52
N GLU A 46 2.04 -8.28 6.50
CA GLU A 46 0.60 -8.57 6.61
C GLU A 46 -0.24 -7.33 6.86
N LYS A 47 0.20 -6.43 7.75
CA LYS A 47 -0.48 -5.14 8.00
C LYS A 47 -0.58 -4.32 6.72
N LEU A 48 0.54 -4.17 6.00
CA LEU A 48 0.60 -3.45 4.73
C LEU A 48 -0.30 -4.09 3.66
N MET A 49 -0.35 -5.42 3.58
CA MET A 49 -1.26 -6.12 2.65
C MET A 49 -2.73 -5.88 2.99
N LYS A 50 -3.09 -5.87 4.28
CA LYS A 50 -4.46 -5.53 4.72
C LYS A 50 -4.81 -4.08 4.37
N GLU A 51 -3.91 -3.14 4.63
CA GLU A 51 -4.08 -1.72 4.31
C GLU A 51 -4.24 -1.51 2.80
N LEU A 52 -3.41 -2.18 1.98
CA LEU A 52 -3.53 -2.15 0.52
C LEU A 52 -4.89 -2.68 0.05
N SER A 53 -5.38 -3.76 0.65
CA SER A 53 -6.70 -4.31 0.31
C SER A 53 -7.84 -3.38 0.73
N GLN A 54 -7.70 -2.61 1.81
CA GLN A 54 -8.70 -1.63 2.23
C GLN A 54 -8.73 -0.44 1.27
N ILE A 55 -7.56 0.12 0.93
CA ILE A 55 -7.47 1.24 0.00
C ILE A 55 -7.99 0.87 -1.39
N ARG A 56 -7.72 -0.35 -1.87
CA ARG A 56 -8.28 -0.84 -3.14
C ARG A 56 -9.81 -0.94 -3.16
N ARG A 57 -10.47 -1.01 -2.01
CA ARG A 57 -11.94 -0.97 -1.92
C ARG A 57 -12.48 0.47 -1.86
N GLU A 58 -11.62 1.44 -1.54
CA GLU A 58 -11.96 2.87 -1.51
C GLU A 58 -11.83 3.55 -2.89
N ILE A 59 -11.16 2.90 -3.84
CA ILE A 59 -11.00 3.33 -5.25
C ILE A 59 -12.09 2.70 -6.11
#